data_AF-A0ABD3RPL3-F1
#
_entry.id   AF-A0ABD3RPL3-F1
#
_cell.length_a   1.000
_cell.length_b   1.000
_cell.length_c   1.000
_cell.angle_alpha   90.00
_cell.angle_beta   90.00
_cell.angle_gamma   90.00
#
_symmetry.space_group_name_H-M   'P 1'
#
loop_
_entity.id
_entity.type
_entity.pdbx_description
1 polymer ?
#
loop_
_entity_poly.entity_id
_entity_poly.type
_entity_poly.pdbx_seq_one_letter_code
_entity_poly.pdbx_strand_id
1 'polypeptide(L)'
;MATWRNPITQYISLKTKRTNLYYMAITTVLCSIFYLIGIWQHSGAATILPSIPCSNNKTTPLALSLDFAAHHTAENLVPIPPEARVVHFPSCNSKFSEYTPCQDTDRSLKFDREMLVYRERHCPEKNEIFKCRIPAPYGYTTPFRWPESRDVVWYANVPHKHLTVEKAGQNWVRFEGDRFSFPGGGTMFPRGADAYIDDIGKLINLEDGSVRTAIDTGCGVASWGAYLLSRNILPMSFAPKDTHEAQVQFALERGVPAMIGIMASQRLPYPSRAFDIAHCSRCLIPWAQYDGLYLIEVDRILRPGGYWILSGPPVNWESHWKGWNRTREDLNAEQNGIEAVARSLCWKKLIQRNDLAIWQKATNHKHCKLNRKVFRKPPFCQGQDPDSGWYTKMEACLTPLPEVSDIKETSGGQVAKWPERLTAVPPRILSGSVNGVTAEGFEKNTQLWKKRVSHYKSVDYQLAEKGRYRNLLDMNAYLGSFAAALVDDPVWVLNVVPVEAGVNNTLGVIYERGLIGTYQNWCEAMSTYPRTYDFIHADSVFTLYKDRCAMEDILLEMDRILRPQGSVIIRDDVDILLDVKSIVDGLEWESRMTDHEGSPHVREKILIATKQYWTSPPPSAAADQLQDPIKTAS
;
A
#
# COMPACT_ATOMS: atom_id res chain seq x y z
N MET A 1 52.69 34.79 23.49
CA MET A 1 53.08 34.02 24.68
C MET A 1 52.45 32.65 24.60
N ALA A 2 53.29 31.60 24.71
CA ALA A 2 53.02 30.17 24.91
C ALA A 2 51.98 29.48 23.98
N THR A 3 52.32 28.86 22.83
CA THR A 3 53.00 27.56 22.57
C THR A 3 52.40 26.35 23.27
N TRP A 4 51.89 25.36 22.52
CA TRP A 4 52.10 23.88 22.62
C TRP A 4 51.45 23.21 21.38
N ARG A 5 52.21 22.95 20.29
CA ARG A 5 52.71 21.63 19.81
C ARG A 5 51.66 20.56 19.44
N ASN A 6 51.19 20.61 18.18
CA ASN A 6 51.32 19.66 17.04
C ASN A 6 51.41 18.10 17.26
N PRO A 7 51.25 17.26 16.20
CA PRO A 7 50.10 16.38 15.94
C PRO A 7 50.48 14.87 15.96
N ILE A 8 49.50 13.95 15.94
CA ILE A 8 49.79 12.51 15.77
C ILE A 8 48.92 11.89 14.67
N THR A 9 49.60 11.68 13.55
CA THR A 9 49.43 10.61 12.55
C THR A 9 49.38 9.24 13.23
N GLN A 10 48.38 8.40 12.95
CA GLN A 10 48.48 6.97 13.27
C GLN A 10 48.46 6.10 12.01
N TYR A 11 49.64 5.53 11.80
CA TYR A 11 50.01 4.48 10.89
C TYR A 11 49.37 3.14 11.26
N ILE A 12 49.19 2.34 10.21
CA ILE A 12 48.91 0.91 10.18
C ILE A 12 49.73 0.15 11.24
N SER A 13 49.04 -0.66 12.06
CA SER A 13 49.66 -1.76 12.80
C SER A 13 48.78 -3.01 12.68
N LEU A 14 49.10 -3.86 11.72
CA LEU A 14 48.68 -5.26 11.69
C LEU A 14 49.39 -5.99 12.84
N LYS A 15 48.70 -6.15 13.98
CA LYS A 15 49.05 -7.14 15.00
C LYS A 15 48.21 -8.39 14.79
N THR A 16 48.76 -9.35 14.08
CA THR A 16 48.30 -10.75 14.05
C THR A 16 48.34 -11.32 15.47
N LYS A 17 47.19 -11.37 16.14
CA LYS A 17 47.04 -12.14 17.38
C LYS A 17 47.21 -13.62 17.02
N ARG A 18 48.23 -14.26 17.60
CA ARG A 18 48.33 -15.73 17.73
C ARG A 18 47.13 -16.24 18.53
N THR A 19 45.97 -16.34 17.90
CA THR A 19 44.82 -17.10 18.41
C THR A 19 45.06 -18.58 18.13
N ASN A 20 45.87 -19.15 19.02
CA ASN A 20 45.74 -20.48 19.59
C ASN A 20 45.26 -21.61 18.65
N LEU A 21 46.14 -22.00 17.71
CA LEU A 21 46.07 -23.21 16.88
C LEU A 21 45.69 -24.47 17.68
N TYR A 22 46.01 -24.52 18.96
CA TYR A 22 45.62 -25.59 19.87
C TYR A 22 44.10 -25.76 19.98
N TYR A 23 43.33 -24.68 20.08
CA TYR A 23 41.88 -24.79 20.16
C TYR A 23 41.29 -25.29 18.85
N MET A 24 41.76 -24.78 17.70
CA MET A 24 41.29 -25.25 16.39
C MET A 24 41.60 -26.75 16.18
N ALA A 25 42.78 -27.21 16.60
CA ALA A 25 43.18 -28.61 16.53
C ALA A 25 42.34 -29.50 17.47
N ILE A 26 42.09 -29.06 18.70
CA ILE A 26 41.25 -29.80 19.66
C ILE A 26 39.81 -29.91 19.14
N THR A 27 39.24 -28.84 18.58
CA THR A 27 37.88 -28.86 18.03
C THR A 27 37.80 -29.79 16.82
N THR A 28 38.79 -29.80 15.93
CA THR A 28 38.80 -30.72 14.77
C THR A 28 38.96 -32.17 15.20
N VAL A 29 39.79 -32.47 16.20
CA VAL A 29 39.92 -33.83 16.75
C VAL A 29 38.62 -34.29 17.41
N LEU A 30 37.97 -33.44 18.21
CA LEU A 30 36.69 -33.76 18.84
C LEU A 30 35.59 -34.02 17.79
N CYS A 31 35.45 -33.15 16.79
CA CYS A 31 34.48 -33.35 15.70
C CYS A 31 34.74 -34.66 14.93
N SER A 32 36.01 -35.01 14.71
CA SER A 32 36.40 -36.25 14.02
C SER A 32 36.06 -37.49 14.85
N ILE A 33 36.26 -37.43 16.17
CA ILE A 33 35.90 -38.52 17.09
C ILE A 33 34.39 -38.73 17.12
N PHE A 34 33.59 -37.66 17.22
CA PHE A 34 32.13 -37.78 17.20
C PHE A 34 31.59 -38.31 15.86
N TYR A 35 32.21 -37.91 14.74
CA TYR A 35 31.87 -38.45 13.43
C TYR A 35 32.17 -39.96 13.32
N LEU A 36 33.33 -40.41 13.82
CA LEU A 36 33.71 -41.83 13.83
C LEU A 36 32.84 -42.66 14.80
N ILE A 37 32.44 -42.10 15.95
CA ILE A 37 31.48 -42.75 16.87
C ILE A 37 30.12 -42.90 16.18
N GLY A 38 29.66 -41.89 15.43
CA GLY A 38 28.41 -41.98 14.65
C GLY A 38 28.45 -43.07 13.58
N ILE A 39 29.59 -43.25 12.89
CA ILE A 39 29.78 -44.34 11.93
C ILE A 39 29.82 -45.71 12.63
N TRP A 40 30.45 -45.79 13.80
CA TRP A 40 30.54 -47.04 14.57
C TRP A 40 29.19 -47.47 15.14
N GLN A 41 28.35 -46.52 15.59
CA GLN A 41 26.99 -46.80 16.06
C GLN A 41 26.04 -47.21 14.92
N HIS A 42 26.30 -46.81 13.68
CA HIS A 42 25.54 -47.24 12.51
C HIS A 42 26.14 -48.46 11.78
N SER A 43 27.25 -49.01 12.27
CA SER A 43 27.88 -50.23 11.73
C SER A 43 27.59 -51.44 12.63
N GLY A 44 26.30 -51.72 12.86
CA GLY A 44 25.81 -52.91 13.54
C GLY A 44 25.21 -53.91 12.55
N ALA A 45 25.98 -54.98 12.29
CA ALA A 45 25.61 -56.31 11.80
C ALA A 45 24.35 -56.49 10.94
N ALA A 46 24.54 -56.92 9.68
CA ALA A 46 23.51 -57.55 8.88
C ALA A 46 22.98 -58.82 9.57
N THR A 47 21.76 -58.73 10.11
CA THR A 47 21.04 -59.89 10.62
C THR A 47 20.53 -60.72 9.45
N ILE A 48 21.01 -61.96 9.40
CA ILE A 48 20.65 -63.01 8.47
C ILE A 48 19.12 -63.24 8.54
N LEU A 49 18.41 -63.05 7.42
CA LEU A 49 17.04 -63.51 7.24
C LEU A 49 17.00 -65.05 7.31
N PRO A 50 16.05 -65.66 8.03
CA PRO A 50 15.88 -67.11 7.97
C PRO A 50 15.34 -67.48 6.59
N SER A 51 16.13 -68.26 5.83
CA SER A 51 15.67 -68.94 4.64
C SER A 51 14.63 -70.00 5.04
N ILE A 52 13.37 -69.76 4.65
CA ILE A 52 12.30 -70.75 4.75
C ILE A 52 12.51 -71.77 3.61
N PRO A 53 12.49 -73.09 3.87
CA PRO A 53 12.65 -74.08 2.82
C PRO A 53 11.39 -74.16 1.96
N CYS A 54 11.55 -74.07 0.63
CA CYS A 54 10.48 -74.35 -0.32
C CYS A 54 10.10 -75.83 -0.26
N SER A 55 8.97 -76.13 0.37
CA SER A 55 8.31 -77.42 0.25
C SER A 55 7.44 -77.41 -1.01
N ASN A 56 7.80 -78.22 -1.99
CA ASN A 56 7.01 -78.47 -3.19
C ASN A 56 5.72 -79.20 -2.79
N ASN A 57 4.63 -78.47 -2.61
CA ASN A 57 3.30 -79.05 -2.65
C ASN A 57 2.44 -78.37 -3.72
N LYS A 58 1.98 -79.21 -4.64
CA LYS A 58 1.06 -78.90 -5.73
C LYS A 58 -0.26 -78.39 -5.13
N THR A 59 -0.63 -77.16 -5.45
CA THR A 59 -2.04 -76.71 -5.39
C THR A 59 -2.30 -75.66 -6.46
N THR A 60 -3.46 -75.81 -7.08
CA THR A 60 -4.08 -75.12 -8.23
C THR A 60 -4.02 -73.59 -8.24
N PRO A 61 -4.06 -72.92 -9.41
CA PRO A 61 -3.98 -71.47 -9.49
C PRO A 61 -5.33 -70.86 -9.09
N LEU A 62 -5.39 -70.22 -7.92
CA LEU A 62 -6.41 -69.19 -7.69
C LEU A 62 -5.89 -67.89 -8.29
N ALA A 63 -6.63 -67.35 -9.26
CA ALA A 63 -6.42 -66.00 -9.75
C ALA A 63 -6.62 -65.02 -8.59
N LEU A 64 -5.52 -64.49 -8.03
CA LEU A 64 -5.61 -63.32 -7.16
C LEU A 64 -5.89 -62.10 -8.05
N SER A 65 -7.13 -61.60 -7.96
CA SER A 65 -7.45 -60.25 -8.38
C SER A 65 -6.69 -59.28 -7.47
N LEU A 66 -5.68 -58.62 -8.01
CA LEU A 66 -4.99 -57.53 -7.32
C LEU A 66 -5.93 -56.32 -7.28
N ASP A 67 -6.33 -55.93 -6.07
CA ASP A 67 -7.11 -54.72 -5.82
C ASP A 67 -6.18 -53.50 -5.81
N PHE A 68 -6.44 -52.56 -6.72
CA PHE A 68 -5.73 -51.29 -6.83
C PHE A 68 -6.55 -50.12 -6.26
N ALA A 69 -7.65 -50.40 -5.55
CA ALA A 69 -8.42 -49.37 -4.86
C ALA A 69 -7.61 -48.79 -3.69
N ALA A 70 -7.62 -47.47 -3.57
CA ALA A 70 -6.99 -46.78 -2.45
C ALA A 70 -7.69 -47.16 -1.14
N HIS A 71 -7.00 -47.87 -0.24
CA HIS A 71 -7.53 -48.25 1.08
C HIS A 71 -7.61 -47.10 2.10
N HIS A 72 -7.29 -45.88 1.67
CA HIS A 72 -7.48 -44.65 2.44
C HIS A 72 -8.54 -43.77 1.75
N THR A 73 -9.81 -44.06 1.98
CA THR A 73 -10.90 -43.14 1.66
C THR A 73 -11.04 -42.11 2.79
N ALA A 74 -11.58 -40.93 2.47
CA ALA A 74 -11.77 -39.82 3.43
C ALA A 74 -12.60 -40.23 4.68
N GLU A 75 -13.31 -41.35 4.59
CA GLU A 75 -14.11 -41.96 5.67
C GLU A 75 -13.26 -42.65 6.75
N ASN A 76 -11.99 -42.98 6.46
CA ASN A 76 -11.07 -43.66 7.37
C ASN A 76 -10.18 -42.71 8.20
N LEU A 77 -10.41 -41.39 8.10
CA LEU A 77 -9.81 -40.42 9.02
C LEU A 77 -10.54 -40.50 10.36
N VAL A 78 -9.81 -40.76 11.45
CA VAL A 78 -10.36 -40.70 12.81
C VAL A 78 -11.08 -39.36 12.98
N PRO A 79 -12.39 -39.34 13.33
CA PRO A 79 -13.09 -38.09 13.58
C PRO A 79 -12.48 -37.46 14.82
N ILE A 80 -11.69 -36.41 14.61
CA ILE A 80 -11.34 -35.49 15.69
C ILE A 80 -12.69 -34.87 16.14
N PRO A 81 -13.00 -34.81 17.45
CA PRO A 81 -14.24 -34.20 17.93
C PRO A 81 -14.45 -32.81 17.31
N PRO A 82 -15.66 -32.46 16.86
CA PRO A 82 -15.95 -31.17 16.21
C PRO A 82 -15.50 -29.96 17.05
N GLU A 83 -15.47 -30.11 18.38
CA GLU A 83 -15.05 -29.06 19.30
C GLU A 83 -13.53 -28.79 19.31
N ALA A 84 -12.70 -29.65 18.71
CA ALA A 84 -11.25 -29.54 18.85
C ALA A 84 -10.50 -28.83 17.71
N ARG A 85 -11.14 -28.43 16.58
CA ARG A 85 -10.43 -27.81 15.44
C ARG A 85 -11.19 -26.81 14.55
N VAL A 86 -12.36 -26.29 14.92
CA VAL A 86 -12.93 -25.15 14.17
C VAL A 86 -12.49 -23.87 14.86
N VAL A 87 -11.44 -23.23 14.33
CA VAL A 87 -11.07 -21.87 14.73
C VAL A 87 -12.25 -20.96 14.36
N HIS A 88 -13.08 -20.58 15.32
CA HIS A 88 -14.23 -19.72 15.09
C HIS A 88 -13.88 -18.28 15.49
N PHE A 89 -14.06 -17.34 14.57
CA PHE A 89 -13.88 -15.92 14.85
C PHE A 89 -15.24 -15.26 15.11
N PRO A 90 -15.57 -14.90 16.37
CA PRO A 90 -16.84 -14.25 16.67
C PRO A 90 -16.91 -12.85 16.03
N SER A 91 -18.10 -12.27 15.96
CA SER A 91 -18.25 -10.85 15.64
C SER A 91 -17.65 -9.98 16.75
N CYS A 92 -16.90 -8.95 16.39
CA CYS A 92 -16.55 -7.87 17.31
C CYS A 92 -17.81 -7.06 17.69
N ASN A 93 -17.71 -6.26 18.75
CA ASN A 93 -18.77 -5.31 19.12
C ASN A 93 -19.02 -4.28 17.99
N SER A 94 -20.28 -3.88 17.78
CA SER A 94 -20.70 -2.96 16.70
C SER A 94 -20.00 -1.59 16.75
N LYS A 95 -19.52 -1.15 17.92
CA LYS A 95 -18.72 0.09 18.05
C LYS A 95 -17.41 0.06 17.26
N PHE A 96 -16.92 -1.14 16.91
CA PHE A 96 -15.69 -1.33 16.14
C PHE A 96 -15.93 -1.36 14.62
N SER A 97 -17.13 -1.03 14.14
CA SER A 97 -17.45 -1.03 12.71
C SER A 97 -16.53 -0.14 11.87
N GLU A 98 -15.90 0.87 12.47
CA GLU A 98 -14.92 1.75 11.82
C GLU A 98 -13.50 1.61 12.43
N TYR A 99 -13.21 0.45 12.99
CA TYR A 99 -11.92 0.18 13.63
C TYR A 99 -10.76 0.22 12.62
N THR A 100 -9.83 1.14 12.87
CA THR A 100 -8.60 1.35 12.10
C THR A 100 -7.42 1.15 13.05
N PRO A 101 -6.89 -0.09 13.20
CA PRO A 101 -6.05 -0.44 14.36
C PRO A 101 -4.82 0.45 14.53
N CYS A 102 -4.12 0.75 13.43
CA CYS A 102 -2.93 1.59 13.49
C CYS A 102 -3.22 3.09 13.39
N GLN A 103 -4.50 3.49 13.36
CA GLN A 103 -4.98 4.87 13.34
C GLN A 103 -5.99 5.06 14.49
N ASP A 104 -5.75 4.37 15.60
CA ASP A 104 -6.59 4.38 16.79
C ASP A 104 -6.40 5.68 17.57
N THR A 105 -7.48 6.42 17.81
CA THR A 105 -7.44 7.78 18.40
C THR A 105 -6.86 7.77 19.81
N ASP A 106 -7.29 6.84 20.66
CA ASP A 106 -6.87 6.77 22.06
C ASP A 106 -5.39 6.42 22.18
N ARG A 107 -4.89 5.54 21.31
CA ARG A 107 -3.46 5.25 21.19
C ARG A 107 -2.70 6.45 20.65
N SER A 108 -3.20 7.09 19.59
CA SER A 108 -2.56 8.21 18.92
C SER A 108 -2.26 9.35 19.89
N LEU A 109 -3.18 9.67 20.79
CA LEU A 109 -3.06 10.75 21.77
C LEU A 109 -1.92 10.57 22.80
N LYS A 110 -1.29 9.39 22.86
CA LYS A 110 -0.14 9.10 23.76
C LYS A 110 1.20 9.54 23.19
N PHE A 111 1.25 9.96 21.92
CA PHE A 111 2.48 10.32 21.21
C PHE A 111 2.66 11.84 21.09
N ASP A 112 3.85 12.26 20.65
CA ASP A 112 4.25 13.66 20.57
C ASP A 112 3.35 14.47 19.60
N ARG A 113 3.04 15.71 19.99
CA ARG A 113 2.27 16.65 19.18
C ARG A 113 3.14 17.39 18.16
N GLU A 114 4.44 17.49 18.40
CA GLU A 114 5.38 18.08 17.46
C GLU A 114 5.30 17.37 16.10
N MET A 115 5.27 18.15 15.02
CA MET A 115 5.16 17.66 13.64
C MET A 115 3.97 16.71 13.41
N LEU A 116 2.94 16.76 14.24
CA LEU A 116 1.78 15.88 14.17
C LEU A 116 2.14 14.39 14.27
N VAL A 117 3.22 14.03 14.97
CA VAL A 117 3.63 12.62 15.17
C VAL A 117 2.51 11.77 15.78
N TYR A 118 1.69 12.34 16.67
CA TYR A 118 0.50 11.69 17.22
C TYR A 118 -0.56 11.29 16.19
N ARG A 119 -0.51 11.79 14.96
CA ARG A 119 -1.38 11.39 13.84
C ARG A 119 -0.72 10.40 12.89
N GLU A 120 0.53 10.03 13.13
CA GLU A 120 1.18 8.94 12.42
C GLU A 120 0.51 7.61 12.75
N ARG A 121 0.87 6.62 11.96
CA ARG A 121 0.49 5.24 12.18
C ARG A 121 1.12 4.73 13.48
N HIS A 122 0.30 4.30 14.43
CA HIS A 122 0.71 3.67 15.69
C HIS A 122 -0.04 2.36 15.86
N CYS A 123 0.61 1.24 15.57
CA CYS A 123 -0.05 -0.07 15.56
C CYS A 123 -0.20 -0.71 16.95
N PRO A 124 -1.22 -1.57 17.14
CA PRO A 124 -1.30 -2.44 18.30
C PRO A 124 -0.14 -3.44 18.36
N GLU A 125 0.26 -3.79 19.57
CA GLU A 125 1.15 -4.92 19.83
C GLU A 125 0.42 -6.26 19.60
N LYS A 126 1.17 -7.37 19.47
CA LYS A 126 0.63 -8.69 19.09
C LYS A 126 -0.51 -9.17 20.00
N ASN A 127 -0.46 -8.88 21.29
CA ASN A 127 -1.48 -9.25 22.29
C ASN A 127 -2.70 -8.31 22.30
N GLU A 128 -2.64 -7.17 21.60
CA GLU A 128 -3.73 -6.20 21.50
C GLU A 128 -4.57 -6.42 20.22
N ILE A 129 -4.13 -7.29 19.31
CA ILE A 129 -4.82 -7.60 18.05
C ILE A 129 -6.11 -8.35 18.34
N PHE A 130 -7.21 -7.84 17.79
CA PHE A 130 -8.52 -8.48 17.93
C PHE A 130 -8.61 -9.79 17.14
N LYS A 131 -9.07 -10.85 17.80
CA LYS A 131 -9.36 -12.16 17.19
C LYS A 131 -10.87 -12.30 16.93
N CYS A 132 -11.45 -11.29 16.30
CA CYS A 132 -12.87 -11.24 15.95
C CYS A 132 -13.07 -10.55 14.60
N ARG A 133 -14.18 -10.84 13.92
CA ARG A 133 -14.53 -10.23 12.63
C ARG A 133 -15.17 -8.87 12.84
N ILE A 134 -14.70 -7.86 12.11
CA ILE A 134 -15.17 -6.48 12.26
C ILE A 134 -16.52 -6.31 11.55
N PRO A 135 -17.59 -5.91 12.27
CA PRO A 135 -18.93 -5.86 11.68
C PRO A 135 -19.10 -4.70 10.72
N ALA A 136 -19.87 -4.92 9.65
CA ALA A 136 -20.41 -3.84 8.85
C ALA A 136 -21.46 -3.06 9.67
N PRO A 137 -21.67 -1.75 9.40
CA PRO A 137 -22.76 -1.00 9.99
C PRO A 137 -24.12 -1.64 9.69
N TYR A 138 -25.10 -1.41 10.57
CA TYR A 138 -26.46 -1.86 10.35
C TYR A 138 -27.01 -1.33 9.02
N GLY A 139 -27.56 -2.22 8.19
CA GLY A 139 -28.11 -1.84 6.88
C GLY A 139 -27.07 -1.57 5.79
N TYR A 140 -25.79 -1.90 6.01
CA TYR A 140 -24.75 -1.78 4.99
C TYR A 140 -25.22 -2.44 3.68
N THR A 141 -25.04 -1.74 2.57
CA THR A 141 -25.54 -2.12 1.26
C THR A 141 -24.39 -2.16 0.24
N THR A 142 -24.51 -2.98 -0.80
CA THR A 142 -23.51 -2.98 -1.88
C THR A 142 -23.42 -1.58 -2.52
N PRO A 143 -22.21 -1.04 -2.72
CA PRO A 143 -22.03 0.28 -3.32
C PRO A 143 -22.55 0.34 -4.76
N PHE A 144 -22.88 1.54 -5.24
CA PHE A 144 -23.26 1.77 -6.63
C PHE A 144 -22.14 1.32 -7.58
N ARG A 145 -22.49 1.00 -8.83
CA ARG A 145 -21.47 0.65 -9.83
C ARG A 145 -20.74 1.91 -10.29
N TRP A 146 -19.48 1.79 -10.64
CA TRP A 146 -18.75 2.88 -11.29
C TRP A 146 -19.34 3.15 -12.69
N PRO A 147 -19.54 4.42 -13.11
CA PRO A 147 -19.11 5.66 -12.45
C PRO A 147 -20.14 6.31 -11.51
N GLU A 148 -21.33 5.75 -11.31
CA GLU A 148 -22.37 6.32 -10.43
C GLU A 148 -21.86 6.49 -8.98
N SER A 149 -21.10 5.51 -8.49
CA SER A 149 -20.49 5.57 -7.14
C SER A 149 -19.60 6.79 -6.94
N ARG A 150 -19.06 7.39 -8.01
CA ARG A 150 -18.26 8.61 -7.91
C ARG A 150 -19.04 9.73 -7.24
N ASP A 151 -20.34 9.83 -7.50
CA ASP A 151 -21.16 10.98 -7.13
C ASP A 151 -22.19 10.66 -6.04
N VAL A 152 -22.40 9.37 -5.72
CA VAL A 152 -23.44 8.94 -4.77
C VAL A 152 -22.94 7.79 -3.89
N VAL A 153 -23.26 7.84 -2.58
CA VAL A 153 -22.99 6.80 -1.58
C VAL A 153 -24.23 6.54 -0.73
N TRP A 154 -24.45 5.29 -0.29
CA TRP A 154 -25.50 4.97 0.68
C TRP A 154 -25.20 5.53 2.06
N TYR A 155 -26.20 6.14 2.72
CA TYR A 155 -26.06 6.61 4.10
C TYR A 155 -25.65 5.49 5.05
N ALA A 156 -26.28 4.31 4.92
CA ALA A 156 -26.02 3.16 5.77
C ALA A 156 -24.57 2.66 5.73
N ASN A 157 -23.81 2.98 4.68
CA ASN A 157 -22.43 2.53 4.54
C ASN A 157 -21.44 3.39 5.32
N VAL A 158 -21.79 4.66 5.54
CA VAL A 158 -21.01 5.65 6.29
C VAL A 158 -21.98 6.51 7.11
N PRO A 159 -22.56 5.99 8.22
CA PRO A 159 -23.74 6.57 8.88
C PRO A 159 -23.42 7.81 9.73
N HIS A 160 -22.74 8.79 9.15
CA HIS A 160 -22.22 10.00 9.79
C HIS A 160 -22.70 11.25 9.07
N LYS A 161 -23.55 12.06 9.73
CA LYS A 161 -24.10 13.29 9.14
C LYS A 161 -23.25 14.53 9.44
N HIS A 162 -22.31 14.46 10.37
CA HIS A 162 -21.59 15.63 10.88
C HIS A 162 -20.91 16.45 9.75
N LEU A 163 -20.24 15.77 8.82
CA LEU A 163 -19.60 16.43 7.67
C LEU A 163 -20.59 17.19 6.77
N THR A 164 -21.83 16.69 6.63
CA THR A 164 -22.88 17.34 5.82
C THR A 164 -23.36 18.65 6.43
N VAL A 165 -23.28 18.78 7.75
CA VAL A 165 -23.64 20.00 8.49
C VAL A 165 -22.47 20.99 8.43
N GLU A 166 -21.27 20.55 8.80
CA GLU A 166 -20.07 21.38 8.86
C GLU A 166 -19.63 21.94 7.50
N LYS A 167 -19.87 21.21 6.41
CA LYS A 167 -19.45 21.57 5.05
C LYS A 167 -20.61 21.89 4.11
N ALA A 168 -21.82 22.09 4.63
CA ALA A 168 -23.03 22.37 3.83
C ALA A 168 -22.82 23.50 2.81
N GLY A 169 -22.18 24.60 3.24
CA GLY A 169 -21.93 25.78 2.39
C GLY A 169 -20.85 25.61 1.33
N GLN A 170 -20.08 24.52 1.35
CA GLN A 170 -18.96 24.27 0.42
C GLN A 170 -19.32 23.26 -0.67
N ASN A 171 -20.53 22.69 -0.65
CA ASN A 171 -20.97 21.65 -1.58
C ASN A 171 -20.00 20.44 -1.64
N TRP A 172 -19.46 20.01 -0.49
CA TRP A 172 -18.62 18.81 -0.44
C TRP A 172 -19.45 17.54 -0.52
N VAL A 173 -20.50 17.48 0.29
CA VAL A 173 -21.41 16.35 0.45
C VAL A 173 -22.77 16.88 0.86
N ARG A 174 -23.84 16.28 0.33
CA ARG A 174 -25.23 16.55 0.76
C ARG A 174 -25.88 15.26 1.19
N PHE A 175 -26.69 15.31 2.24
CA PHE A 175 -27.50 14.18 2.67
C PHE A 175 -28.91 14.32 2.06
N GLU A 176 -29.33 13.32 1.28
CA GLU A 176 -30.58 13.31 0.53
C GLU A 176 -31.28 11.95 0.75
N GLY A 177 -32.22 11.92 1.70
CA GLY A 177 -32.99 10.71 2.01
C GLY A 177 -32.13 9.61 2.63
N ASP A 178 -31.82 8.57 1.86
CA ASP A 178 -30.99 7.42 2.24
C ASP A 178 -29.58 7.47 1.60
N ARG A 179 -29.21 8.60 1.00
CA ARG A 179 -27.98 8.76 0.23
C ARG A 179 -27.19 10.00 0.62
N PHE A 180 -25.90 9.95 0.32
CA PHE A 180 -25.04 11.11 0.19
C PHE A 180 -24.77 11.41 -1.27
N SER A 181 -24.87 12.68 -1.67
CA SER A 181 -24.50 13.17 -3.01
C SER A 181 -23.22 14.02 -2.93
N PHE A 182 -22.32 13.86 -3.90
CA PHE A 182 -21.02 14.53 -3.96
C PHE A 182 -20.94 15.38 -5.24
N PRO A 183 -21.36 16.66 -5.20
CA PRO A 183 -21.41 17.51 -6.39
C PRO A 183 -20.02 18.00 -6.84
N GLY A 184 -18.94 17.47 -6.26
CA GLY A 184 -17.56 17.82 -6.59
C GLY A 184 -17.14 19.21 -6.12
N GLY A 185 -17.92 19.87 -5.25
CA GLY A 185 -17.64 21.21 -4.77
C GLY A 185 -16.55 21.26 -3.69
N GLY A 186 -15.95 22.43 -3.54
CA GLY A 186 -15.03 22.73 -2.46
C GLY A 186 -14.60 24.18 -2.44
N THR A 187 -13.95 24.60 -1.35
CA THR A 187 -13.66 26.02 -1.11
C THR A 187 -12.84 26.66 -2.24
N MET A 188 -11.90 25.90 -2.82
CA MET A 188 -11.05 26.38 -3.94
C MET A 188 -11.58 26.00 -5.31
N PHE A 189 -12.66 25.23 -5.39
CA PHE A 189 -13.29 24.83 -6.64
C PHE A 189 -14.82 25.04 -6.54
N PRO A 190 -15.28 26.30 -6.41
CA PRO A 190 -16.70 26.63 -6.26
C PRO A 190 -17.53 26.29 -7.51
N ARG A 191 -16.87 26.14 -8.67
CA ARG A 191 -17.46 25.68 -9.94
C ARG A 191 -17.41 24.15 -10.11
N GLY A 192 -17.00 23.43 -9.07
CA GLY A 192 -16.76 21.99 -9.09
C GLY A 192 -15.32 21.61 -9.49
N ALA A 193 -14.91 20.41 -9.07
CA ALA A 193 -13.57 19.86 -9.29
C ALA A 193 -13.23 19.71 -10.78
N ASP A 194 -14.20 19.41 -11.64
CA ASP A 194 -13.98 19.26 -13.09
C ASP A 194 -13.50 20.58 -13.73
N ALA A 195 -14.23 21.67 -13.49
CA ALA A 195 -13.85 23.00 -14.00
C ALA A 195 -12.52 23.50 -13.43
N TYR A 196 -12.18 23.07 -12.21
CA TYR A 196 -10.88 23.35 -11.60
C TYR A 196 -9.73 22.59 -12.27
N ILE A 197 -9.96 21.31 -12.62
CA ILE A 197 -9.00 20.52 -13.41
C ILE A 197 -8.82 21.13 -14.80
N ASP A 198 -9.88 21.64 -15.43
CA ASP A 198 -9.78 22.37 -16.70
C ASP A 198 -8.94 23.64 -16.58
N ASP A 199 -9.07 24.38 -15.48
CA ASP A 199 -8.25 25.55 -15.23
C ASP A 199 -6.78 25.19 -15.07
N ILE A 200 -6.46 24.04 -14.45
CA ILE A 200 -5.08 23.51 -14.42
C ILE A 200 -4.63 23.10 -15.83
N GLY A 201 -5.48 22.43 -16.62
CA GLY A 201 -5.20 22.01 -17.99
C GLY A 201 -4.89 23.16 -18.97
N LYS A 202 -5.38 24.37 -18.68
CA LYS A 202 -5.01 25.59 -19.41
C LYS A 202 -3.61 26.11 -19.08
N LEU A 203 -3.01 25.64 -17.97
CA LEU A 203 -1.71 26.10 -17.46
C LEU A 203 -0.59 25.10 -17.74
N ILE A 204 -0.91 23.80 -17.70
CA ILE A 204 -0.01 22.69 -18.02
C ILE A 204 -0.76 21.63 -18.82
N ASN A 205 -0.05 20.86 -19.65
CA ASN A 205 -0.68 19.81 -20.46
C ASN A 205 -1.06 18.61 -19.60
N LEU A 206 -2.36 18.27 -19.57
CA LEU A 206 -2.90 17.09 -18.88
C LEU A 206 -3.44 16.03 -19.86
N GLU A 207 -3.36 16.27 -21.17
CA GLU A 207 -4.06 15.48 -22.19
C GLU A 207 -3.12 14.60 -23.02
N ASP A 208 -1.83 14.95 -23.11
CA ASP A 208 -0.88 14.25 -23.97
C ASP A 208 -0.31 12.94 -23.39
N GLY A 209 -0.81 12.49 -22.24
CA GLY A 209 -0.36 11.28 -21.56
C GLY A 209 0.98 11.39 -20.84
N SER A 210 1.61 12.58 -20.79
CA SER A 210 2.83 12.80 -20.01
C SER A 210 2.59 12.76 -18.50
N VAL A 211 1.42 13.21 -18.06
CA VAL A 211 0.94 13.09 -16.67
C VAL A 211 0.06 11.86 -16.57
N ARG A 212 0.42 10.93 -15.67
CA ARG A 212 -0.37 9.72 -15.43
C ARG A 212 -0.69 9.48 -13.95
N THR A 213 0.21 9.86 -13.05
CA THR A 213 0.09 9.62 -11.62
C THR A 213 0.12 10.93 -10.84
N ALA A 214 -0.81 11.10 -9.90
CA ALA A 214 -0.92 12.29 -9.07
C ALA A 214 -1.07 11.93 -7.59
N ILE A 215 -0.44 12.69 -6.70
CA ILE A 215 -0.67 12.59 -5.25
C ILE A 215 -1.45 13.80 -4.74
N ASP A 216 -2.48 13.58 -3.94
CA ASP A 216 -3.36 14.61 -3.38
C ASP A 216 -3.30 14.62 -1.86
N THR A 217 -2.62 15.61 -1.29
CA THR A 217 -2.40 15.74 0.16
C THR A 217 -3.53 16.54 0.79
N GLY A 218 -4.15 16.03 1.86
CA GLY A 218 -5.26 16.72 2.52
C GLY A 218 -6.52 16.73 1.67
N CYS A 219 -6.79 15.61 1.01
CA CYS A 219 -7.76 15.47 -0.09
C CYS A 219 -9.24 15.72 0.26
N GLY A 220 -9.60 15.87 1.55
CA GLY A 220 -11.00 15.90 1.96
C GLY A 220 -11.71 14.59 1.57
N VAL A 221 -12.87 14.72 0.92
CA VAL A 221 -13.59 13.59 0.30
C VAL A 221 -13.02 13.14 -1.06
N ALA A 222 -11.83 13.61 -1.42
CA ALA A 222 -11.10 13.30 -2.66
C ALA A 222 -11.81 13.72 -3.96
N SER A 223 -12.55 14.83 -3.97
CA SER A 223 -13.23 15.33 -5.18
C SER A 223 -12.28 15.61 -6.34
N TRP A 224 -11.10 16.18 -6.09
CA TRP A 224 -10.10 16.40 -7.14
C TRP A 224 -9.63 15.07 -7.75
N GLY A 225 -9.25 14.10 -6.91
CA GLY A 225 -8.88 12.76 -7.37
C GLY A 225 -10.01 12.06 -8.14
N ALA A 226 -11.25 12.14 -7.65
CA ALA A 226 -12.41 11.51 -8.26
C ALA A 226 -12.64 11.97 -9.71
N TYR A 227 -12.47 13.27 -9.98
CA TYR A 227 -12.68 13.85 -11.30
C TYR A 227 -11.44 13.74 -12.20
N LEU A 228 -10.23 13.66 -11.65
CA LEU A 228 -9.00 13.37 -12.41
C LEU A 228 -9.04 12.04 -13.16
N LEU A 229 -9.74 11.04 -12.60
CA LEU A 229 -9.90 9.73 -13.24
C LEU A 229 -10.50 9.83 -14.66
N SER A 230 -11.36 10.84 -14.91
CA SER A 230 -11.93 11.10 -16.24
C SER A 230 -10.89 11.58 -17.26
N ARG A 231 -9.73 12.07 -16.80
CA ARG A 231 -8.59 12.53 -17.61
C ARG A 231 -7.52 11.45 -17.79
N ASN A 232 -7.81 10.19 -17.43
CA ASN A 232 -6.83 9.11 -17.38
C ASN A 232 -5.61 9.43 -16.50
N ILE A 233 -5.79 10.25 -15.46
CA ILE A 233 -4.79 10.51 -14.43
C ILE A 233 -5.23 9.74 -13.18
N LEU A 234 -4.37 8.84 -12.73
CA LEU A 234 -4.61 7.98 -11.57
C LEU A 234 -4.11 8.68 -10.30
N PRO A 235 -5.03 9.14 -9.42
CA PRO A 235 -4.65 9.80 -8.19
C PRO A 235 -4.28 8.79 -7.10
N MET A 236 -3.55 9.27 -6.10
CA MET A 236 -3.47 8.68 -4.77
C MET A 236 -3.79 9.77 -3.77
N SER A 237 -5.02 9.77 -3.26
CA SER A 237 -5.49 10.75 -2.28
C SER A 237 -5.16 10.28 -0.86
N PHE A 238 -4.64 11.15 -0.01
CA PHE A 238 -4.45 10.78 1.39
C PHE A 238 -4.67 11.95 2.34
N ALA A 239 -5.22 11.61 3.50
CA ALA A 239 -5.48 12.54 4.59
C ALA A 239 -5.42 11.78 5.93
N PRO A 240 -5.13 12.47 7.05
CA PRO A 240 -5.17 11.83 8.36
C PRO A 240 -6.59 11.39 8.68
N LYS A 241 -6.72 10.48 9.66
CA LYS A 241 -8.03 10.19 10.25
C LYS A 241 -8.59 11.48 10.84
N ASP A 242 -9.70 11.95 10.28
CA ASP A 242 -10.25 13.26 10.58
C ASP A 242 -11.16 13.23 11.82
N THR A 243 -11.28 14.37 12.50
CA THR A 243 -12.19 14.58 13.64
C THR A 243 -13.66 14.64 13.23
N HIS A 244 -13.95 14.94 11.96
CA HIS A 244 -15.32 14.97 11.43
C HIS A 244 -15.85 13.60 11.00
N GLU A 245 -15.03 12.56 11.21
CA GLU A 245 -15.27 11.16 10.85
C GLU A 245 -15.43 10.95 9.31
N ALA A 246 -14.83 9.88 8.79
CA ALA A 246 -15.09 9.33 7.46
C ALA A 246 -14.70 10.10 6.15
N GLN A 247 -13.91 11.18 6.14
CA GLN A 247 -13.53 11.85 4.87
C GLN A 247 -12.88 10.90 3.83
N VAL A 248 -11.82 10.20 4.23
CA VAL A 248 -11.15 9.20 3.37
C VAL A 248 -12.05 7.98 3.13
N GLN A 249 -12.88 7.61 4.12
CA GLN A 249 -13.85 6.53 3.96
C GLN A 249 -14.87 6.84 2.86
N PHE A 250 -15.36 8.08 2.75
CA PHE A 250 -16.21 8.49 1.63
C PHE A 250 -15.50 8.37 0.28
N ALA A 251 -14.22 8.76 0.19
CA ALA A 251 -13.44 8.59 -1.04
C ALA A 251 -13.39 7.11 -1.46
N LEU A 252 -13.07 6.22 -0.50
CA LEU A 252 -13.03 4.78 -0.73
C LEU A 252 -14.40 4.22 -1.08
N GLU A 253 -15.44 4.70 -0.41
CA GLU A 253 -16.83 4.27 -0.64
C GLU A 253 -17.31 4.63 -2.05
N ARG A 254 -16.89 5.79 -2.56
CA ARG A 254 -17.15 6.27 -3.92
C ARG A 254 -16.36 5.53 -5.01
N GLY A 255 -15.35 4.76 -4.62
CA GLY A 255 -14.46 4.05 -5.54
C GLY A 255 -13.29 4.87 -6.06
N VAL A 256 -12.80 5.81 -5.24
CA VAL A 256 -11.66 6.70 -5.52
C VAL A 256 -10.43 6.17 -4.76
N PRO A 257 -9.24 6.07 -5.40
CA PRO A 257 -8.03 5.64 -4.70
C PRO A 257 -7.67 6.58 -3.56
N ALA A 258 -7.68 6.06 -2.33
CA ALA A 258 -7.29 6.83 -1.16
C ALA A 258 -6.64 5.98 -0.05
N MET A 259 -5.95 6.63 0.87
CA MET A 259 -5.36 6.02 2.05
C MET A 259 -5.40 6.95 3.26
N ILE A 260 -5.43 6.38 4.47
CA ILE A 260 -5.21 7.16 5.69
C ILE A 260 -3.71 7.42 5.80
N GLY A 261 -3.32 8.68 5.94
CA GLY A 261 -1.91 9.03 6.10
C GLY A 261 -1.70 10.50 6.38
N ILE A 262 -0.51 10.84 6.86
CA ILE A 262 -0.14 12.22 7.16
C ILE A 262 1.32 12.47 6.79
N MET A 263 1.64 13.70 6.40
CA MET A 263 3.03 14.16 6.39
C MET A 263 3.37 14.70 7.76
N ALA A 264 4.22 13.98 8.48
CA ALA A 264 4.61 14.27 9.85
C ALA A 264 6.13 14.18 10.01
N SER A 265 6.66 13.14 10.63
CA SER A 265 8.11 12.89 10.81
C SER A 265 8.65 11.78 9.89
N GLN A 266 7.79 10.88 9.41
CA GLN A 266 8.13 9.77 8.52
C GLN A 266 7.93 10.15 7.04
N ARG A 267 8.74 9.55 6.16
CA ARG A 267 8.55 9.60 4.71
C ARG A 267 7.19 8.99 4.34
N LEU A 268 6.62 9.45 3.25
CA LEU A 268 5.47 8.82 2.64
C LEU A 268 5.87 7.42 2.11
N PRO A 269 4.97 6.43 2.15
CA PRO A 269 5.26 5.04 1.79
C PRO A 269 5.34 4.81 0.27
N TYR A 270 5.89 5.79 -0.46
CA TYR A 270 6.09 5.80 -1.89
C TYR A 270 7.60 5.86 -2.21
N PRO A 271 8.03 5.26 -3.32
CA PRO A 271 9.42 5.31 -3.76
C PRO A 271 9.76 6.71 -4.29
N SER A 272 11.04 6.98 -4.51
CA SER A 272 11.43 8.21 -5.18
C SER A 272 10.90 8.25 -6.60
N ARG A 273 10.65 9.47 -7.10
CA ARG A 273 10.17 9.70 -8.48
C ARG A 273 8.92 8.87 -8.80
N ALA A 274 7.98 8.79 -7.87
CA ALA A 274 6.72 8.06 -8.03
C ALA A 274 5.72 8.82 -8.91
N PHE A 275 5.46 10.09 -8.60
CA PHE A 275 4.34 10.86 -9.14
C PHE A 275 4.75 11.89 -10.21
N ASP A 276 3.84 12.17 -11.15
CA ASP A 276 4.00 13.23 -12.15
C ASP A 276 3.46 14.57 -11.62
N ILE A 277 2.45 14.54 -10.75
CA ILE A 277 1.88 15.72 -10.06
C ILE A 277 1.82 15.48 -8.54
N ALA A 278 2.17 16.49 -7.76
CA ALA A 278 1.80 16.61 -6.36
C ALA A 278 0.88 17.81 -6.17
N HIS A 279 -0.27 17.61 -5.51
CA HIS A 279 -1.31 18.61 -5.37
C HIS A 279 -1.69 18.82 -3.90
N CYS A 280 -1.90 20.08 -3.55
CA CYS A 280 -2.51 20.49 -2.29
C CYS A 280 -3.49 21.63 -2.54
N SER A 281 -4.72 21.47 -2.09
CA SER A 281 -5.73 22.53 -2.03
C SER A 281 -6.12 22.78 -0.58
N ARG A 282 -5.64 23.88 0.01
CA ARG A 282 -5.86 24.24 1.43
C ARG A 282 -5.56 23.10 2.41
N CYS A 283 -4.52 22.32 2.17
CA CYS A 283 -4.20 21.12 2.96
C CYS A 283 -3.64 21.41 4.38
N LEU A 284 -3.46 22.68 4.75
CA LEU A 284 -2.94 23.12 6.07
C LEU A 284 -1.56 22.56 6.44
N ILE A 285 -0.79 22.14 5.44
CA ILE A 285 0.59 21.68 5.64
C ILE A 285 1.51 22.91 5.67
N PRO A 286 2.33 23.08 6.72
CA PRO A 286 3.21 24.23 6.83
C PRO A 286 4.48 24.00 5.99
N TRP A 287 4.33 24.11 4.67
CA TRP A 287 5.32 23.74 3.65
C TRP A 287 6.73 24.32 3.84
N ALA A 288 6.85 25.51 4.42
CA ALA A 288 8.12 26.19 4.66
C ALA A 288 8.75 25.89 6.04
N GLN A 289 8.02 25.26 6.96
CA GLN A 289 8.52 24.96 8.31
C GLN A 289 9.49 23.78 8.30
N TYR A 290 10.17 23.57 9.43
CA TYR A 290 11.13 22.47 9.65
C TYR A 290 12.21 22.44 8.55
N ASP A 291 12.78 23.60 8.22
CA ASP A 291 13.75 23.76 7.13
C ASP A 291 13.27 23.26 5.75
N GLY A 292 11.94 23.29 5.52
CA GLY A 292 11.32 22.87 4.26
C GLY A 292 11.13 21.36 4.12
N LEU A 293 11.15 20.60 5.23
CA LEU A 293 11.12 19.13 5.23
C LEU A 293 9.97 18.53 4.41
N TYR A 294 8.77 19.12 4.48
CA TYR A 294 7.62 18.62 3.72
C TYR A 294 7.78 18.79 2.21
N LEU A 295 8.37 19.90 1.74
CA LEU A 295 8.68 20.08 0.33
C LEU A 295 9.86 19.22 -0.12
N ILE A 296 10.82 18.91 0.77
CA ILE A 296 11.88 17.93 0.50
C ILE A 296 11.28 16.55 0.26
N GLU A 297 10.28 16.14 1.05
CA GLU A 297 9.60 14.86 0.84
C GLU A 297 8.78 14.84 -0.44
N VAL A 298 8.07 15.92 -0.76
CA VAL A 298 7.42 16.06 -2.08
C VAL A 298 8.46 16.00 -3.19
N ASP A 299 9.63 16.65 -3.06
CA ASP A 299 10.70 16.54 -4.04
C ASP A 299 11.12 15.08 -4.24
N ARG A 300 11.36 14.32 -3.17
CA ARG A 300 11.77 12.91 -3.28
C ARG A 300 10.79 12.10 -4.14
N ILE A 301 9.49 12.19 -3.87
CA ILE A 301 8.47 11.40 -4.56
C ILE A 301 8.04 11.97 -5.92
N LEU A 302 8.34 13.24 -6.21
CA LEU A 302 8.01 13.87 -7.48
C LEU A 302 9.07 13.53 -8.54
N ARG A 303 8.61 13.13 -9.73
CA ARG A 303 9.47 12.82 -10.86
C ARG A 303 10.24 14.06 -11.32
N PRO A 304 11.44 13.89 -11.91
CA PRO A 304 12.13 15.00 -12.55
C PRO A 304 11.25 15.59 -13.66
N GLY A 305 11.04 16.90 -13.64
CA GLY A 305 10.09 17.58 -14.55
C GLY A 305 8.63 17.56 -14.09
N GLY A 306 8.29 16.86 -13.02
CA GLY A 306 6.95 16.83 -12.44
C GLY A 306 6.51 18.15 -11.83
N TYR A 307 5.21 18.28 -11.59
CA TYR A 307 4.59 19.53 -11.14
C TYR A 307 4.15 19.47 -9.69
N TRP A 308 4.38 20.55 -8.96
CA TRP A 308 3.72 20.78 -7.68
C TRP A 308 2.70 21.90 -7.82
N ILE A 309 1.46 21.63 -7.41
CA ILE A 309 0.32 22.54 -7.51
C ILE A 309 -0.15 22.87 -6.10
N LEU A 310 -0.07 24.16 -5.74
CA LEU A 310 -0.62 24.67 -4.49
C LEU A 310 -1.80 25.58 -4.80
N SER A 311 -2.91 25.37 -4.08
CA SER A 311 -4.13 26.14 -4.23
C SER A 311 -4.71 26.63 -2.91
N GLY A 312 -5.15 27.88 -2.90
CA GLY A 312 -5.59 28.59 -1.70
C GLY A 312 -4.46 29.22 -0.91
N PRO A 313 -4.69 29.58 0.38
CA PRO A 313 -3.72 30.33 1.16
C PRO A 313 -2.34 29.62 1.17
N PRO A 314 -1.24 30.37 0.98
CA PRO A 314 -1.19 31.82 0.84
C PRO A 314 -1.32 32.33 -0.61
N VAL A 315 -1.50 31.48 -1.61
CA VAL A 315 -1.60 31.89 -3.03
C VAL A 315 -2.75 32.89 -3.23
N ASN A 316 -2.50 34.01 -3.89
CA ASN A 316 -3.48 35.09 -4.14
C ASN A 316 -3.98 35.78 -2.85
N TRP A 317 -3.14 35.84 -1.82
CA TRP A 317 -3.46 36.50 -0.57
C TRP A 317 -3.79 37.99 -0.73
N GLU A 318 -3.20 38.69 -1.71
CA GLU A 318 -3.46 40.13 -1.92
C GLU A 318 -4.95 40.41 -2.13
N SER A 319 -5.64 39.49 -2.82
CA SER A 319 -7.06 39.57 -3.14
C SER A 319 -7.96 39.00 -2.04
N HIS A 320 -7.49 38.02 -1.26
CA HIS A 320 -8.35 37.19 -0.39
C HIS A 320 -8.05 37.27 1.11
N TRP A 321 -6.99 37.95 1.57
CA TRP A 321 -6.55 37.95 2.97
C TRP A 321 -7.68 38.21 3.99
N LYS A 322 -8.60 39.14 3.71
CA LYS A 322 -9.74 39.46 4.60
C LYS A 322 -10.65 38.25 4.84
N GLY A 323 -10.90 37.44 3.82
CA GLY A 323 -11.79 36.28 3.90
C GLY A 323 -11.19 35.08 4.62
N TRP A 324 -9.89 35.11 4.92
CA TRP A 324 -9.20 34.01 5.60
C TRP A 324 -8.92 34.27 7.08
N ASN A 325 -9.37 35.42 7.60
CA ASN A 325 -9.11 35.86 8.97
C ASN A 325 -7.62 35.83 9.34
N ARG A 326 -6.78 36.27 8.39
CA ARG A 326 -5.32 36.31 8.50
C ARG A 326 -4.78 37.66 8.04
N THR A 327 -3.63 38.04 8.54
CA THR A 327 -2.97 39.31 8.21
C THR A 327 -2.26 39.22 6.86
N ARG A 328 -2.03 40.37 6.23
CA ARG A 328 -1.27 40.43 4.98
C ARG A 328 0.17 40.00 5.20
N GLU A 329 0.73 40.42 6.33
CA GLU A 329 2.11 40.17 6.71
C GLU A 329 2.35 38.67 6.89
N ASP A 330 1.44 37.96 7.57
CA ASP A 330 1.58 36.51 7.78
C ASP A 330 1.45 35.71 6.46
N LEU A 331 0.52 36.06 5.58
CA LEU A 331 0.30 35.35 4.31
C LEU A 331 1.45 35.60 3.34
N ASN A 332 1.93 36.85 3.28
CA ASN A 332 3.11 37.20 2.50
C ASN A 332 4.36 36.47 3.04
N ALA A 333 4.55 36.42 4.36
CA ALA A 333 5.67 35.70 4.97
C ALA A 333 5.61 34.20 4.65
N GLU A 334 4.43 33.59 4.74
CA GLU A 334 4.22 32.18 4.40
C GLU A 334 4.51 31.90 2.93
N GLN A 335 3.97 32.71 2.01
CA GLN A 335 4.24 32.54 0.57
C GLN A 335 5.73 32.71 0.26
N ASN A 336 6.39 33.74 0.82
CA ASN A 336 7.81 33.96 0.62
C ASN A 336 8.65 32.80 1.16
N GLY A 337 8.28 32.22 2.31
CA GLY A 337 8.91 31.03 2.86
C GLY A 337 8.80 29.83 1.92
N ILE A 338 7.60 29.56 1.39
CA ILE A 338 7.34 28.48 0.44
C ILE A 338 8.18 28.67 -0.82
N GLU A 339 8.19 29.88 -1.37
CA GLU A 339 8.97 30.19 -2.57
C GLU A 339 10.48 30.13 -2.35
N ALA A 340 10.96 30.44 -1.14
CA ALA A 340 12.37 30.31 -0.79
C ALA A 340 12.79 28.84 -0.72
N VAL A 341 11.97 27.98 -0.11
CA VAL A 341 12.21 26.53 -0.08
C VAL A 341 12.13 25.93 -1.49
N ALA A 342 11.10 26.23 -2.26
CA ALA A 342 10.99 25.75 -3.64
C ALA A 342 12.23 26.13 -4.47
N ARG A 343 12.75 27.36 -4.31
CA ARG A 343 14.00 27.79 -4.96
C ARG A 343 15.21 26.99 -4.48
N SER A 344 15.33 26.68 -3.18
CA SER A 344 16.47 25.92 -2.65
C SER A 344 16.48 24.45 -3.11
N LEU A 345 15.31 23.92 -3.48
CA LEU A 345 15.11 22.61 -4.11
C LEU A 345 15.28 22.63 -5.64
N CYS A 346 15.72 23.75 -6.21
CA CYS A 346 15.87 23.95 -7.66
C CYS A 346 14.54 23.88 -8.45
N TRP A 347 13.40 24.15 -7.82
CA TRP A 347 12.13 24.22 -8.53
C TRP A 347 11.94 25.58 -9.19
N LYS A 348 11.30 25.56 -10.35
CA LYS A 348 10.93 26.77 -11.09
C LYS A 348 9.44 27.02 -10.91
N LYS A 349 9.06 28.21 -10.42
CA LYS A 349 7.67 28.67 -10.47
C LYS A 349 7.31 28.92 -11.94
N LEU A 350 6.37 28.17 -12.48
CA LEU A 350 5.93 28.29 -13.86
C LEU A 350 4.90 29.40 -14.02
N ILE A 351 3.89 29.37 -13.16
CA ILE A 351 2.75 30.27 -13.25
C ILE A 351 2.06 30.40 -11.90
N GLN A 352 1.53 31.58 -11.63
CA GLN A 352 0.50 31.81 -10.61
C GLN A 352 -0.65 32.55 -11.30
N ARG A 353 -1.85 32.01 -11.20
CA ARG A 353 -3.06 32.60 -11.78
C ARG A 353 -4.23 32.34 -10.84
N ASN A 354 -4.88 33.41 -10.40
CA ASN A 354 -5.92 33.34 -9.36
C ASN A 354 -5.39 32.52 -8.17
N ASP A 355 -6.19 31.61 -7.65
CA ASP A 355 -5.87 30.78 -6.48
C ASP A 355 -5.01 29.55 -6.80
N LEU A 356 -4.31 29.54 -7.95
CA LEU A 356 -3.44 28.46 -8.39
C LEU A 356 -2.00 28.96 -8.55
N ALA A 357 -1.05 28.22 -7.98
CA ALA A 357 0.36 28.36 -8.29
C ALA A 357 0.97 27.00 -8.62
N ILE A 358 1.77 26.96 -9.69
CA ILE A 358 2.39 25.74 -10.22
C ILE A 358 3.90 25.93 -10.27
N TRP A 359 4.61 24.99 -9.64
CA TRP A 359 6.06 24.83 -9.73
C TRP A 359 6.41 23.57 -10.49
N GLN A 360 7.59 23.56 -11.09
CA GLN A 360 8.14 22.40 -11.76
C GLN A 360 9.49 22.03 -11.17
N LYS A 361 9.64 20.75 -10.81
CA LYS A 361 10.91 20.18 -10.39
C LYS A 361 11.87 20.11 -11.58
N ALA A 362 13.16 20.31 -11.33
CA ALA A 362 14.18 20.20 -12.36
C ALA A 362 14.13 18.83 -13.07
N THR A 363 14.27 18.81 -14.40
CA THR A 363 14.28 17.58 -15.20
C THR A 363 15.54 16.74 -15.00
N ASN A 364 16.65 17.36 -14.57
CA ASN A 364 17.88 16.65 -14.20
C ASN A 364 18.77 17.44 -13.23
N HIS A 365 19.78 16.75 -12.69
CA HIS A 365 20.76 17.32 -11.75
C HIS A 365 21.57 18.51 -12.33
N LYS A 366 21.81 18.57 -13.65
CA LYS A 366 22.58 19.66 -14.27
C LYS A 366 21.84 21.00 -14.23
N HIS A 367 20.53 21.00 -14.39
CA HIS A 367 19.70 22.21 -14.25
C HIS A 367 19.73 22.81 -12.84
N CYS A 368 20.01 21.98 -11.84
CA CYS A 368 20.11 22.39 -10.44
C CYS A 368 21.53 22.88 -10.06
N LYS A 369 22.55 22.62 -10.88
CA LYS A 369 23.97 22.87 -10.56
C LYS A 369 24.28 24.33 -10.17
N LEU A 370 23.77 25.30 -10.93
CA LEU A 370 24.00 26.73 -10.62
C LEU A 370 23.25 27.15 -9.36
N ASN A 371 22.00 26.71 -9.21
CA ASN A 371 21.19 26.97 -8.04
C ASN A 371 21.90 26.46 -6.77
N ARG A 372 22.47 25.25 -6.80
CA ARG A 372 23.23 24.66 -5.67
C ARG A 372 24.52 25.39 -5.30
N LYS A 373 25.08 26.23 -6.19
CA LYS A 373 26.19 27.13 -5.82
C LYS A 373 25.72 28.27 -4.93
N VAL A 374 24.48 28.72 -5.12
CA VAL A 374 23.84 29.81 -4.36
C VAL A 374 23.19 29.25 -3.10
N PHE A 375 22.36 28.23 -3.24
CA PHE A 375 21.65 27.56 -2.15
C PHE A 375 22.40 26.30 -1.71
N ARG A 376 23.16 26.40 -0.62
CA ARG A 376 23.91 25.27 -0.06
C ARG A 376 23.08 24.38 0.87
N LYS A 377 21.97 24.91 1.41
CA LYS A 377 21.01 24.16 2.23
C LYS A 377 19.71 23.90 1.44
N PRO A 378 19.04 22.75 1.66
CA PRO A 378 19.52 21.60 2.44
C PRO A 378 20.74 20.92 1.76
N PRO A 379 21.63 20.21 2.47
CA PRO A 379 22.70 19.41 1.87
C PRO A 379 22.11 18.20 1.11
N PHE A 380 22.92 17.50 0.31
CA PHE A 380 22.48 16.22 -0.27
C PHE A 380 22.49 15.10 0.78
N CYS A 381 21.51 14.20 0.72
CA CYS A 381 21.46 13.02 1.60
C CYS A 381 22.67 12.10 1.38
N GLN A 382 23.13 11.45 2.44
CA GLN A 382 24.27 10.52 2.42
C GLN A 382 23.81 9.12 2.79
N GLY A 383 24.06 8.13 1.94
CA GLY A 383 23.87 6.71 2.26
C GLY A 383 22.42 6.24 2.44
N GLN A 384 21.42 7.09 2.21
CA GLN A 384 20.01 6.71 2.26
C GLN A 384 19.52 6.18 0.92
N ASP A 385 18.77 5.06 0.93
CA ASP A 385 18.01 4.63 -0.24
C ASP A 385 16.85 5.61 -0.49
N PRO A 386 16.80 6.26 -1.66
CA PRO A 386 15.72 7.20 -1.98
C PRO A 386 14.35 6.53 -2.15
N ASP A 387 14.31 5.23 -2.45
CA ASP A 387 13.08 4.46 -2.66
C ASP A 387 12.49 3.88 -1.36
N SER A 388 13.23 3.94 -0.23
CA SER A 388 12.74 3.56 1.09
C SER A 388 11.75 4.59 1.65
N GLY A 389 10.52 4.15 1.90
CA GLY A 389 9.47 4.98 2.52
C GLY A 389 8.85 4.38 3.80
N TRP A 390 8.87 3.04 3.97
CA TRP A 390 8.25 2.39 5.13
C TRP A 390 9.06 2.64 6.42
N TYR A 391 8.41 3.21 7.45
CA TYR A 391 9.03 3.61 8.73
C TYR A 391 10.39 4.30 8.59
N THR A 392 10.58 5.07 7.52
CA THR A 392 11.81 5.79 7.24
C THR A 392 11.62 7.25 7.65
N LYS A 393 12.42 7.72 8.63
CA LYS A 393 12.35 9.10 9.10
C LYS A 393 12.75 10.07 7.98
N MET A 394 12.03 11.19 7.87
CA MET A 394 12.44 12.28 6.99
C MET A 394 13.71 12.96 7.52
N GLU A 395 14.58 13.35 6.61
CA GLU A 395 15.80 14.09 6.93
C GLU A 395 15.81 15.40 6.14
N ALA A 396 16.35 16.45 6.74
CA ALA A 396 16.48 17.78 6.13
C ALA A 396 17.64 17.81 5.10
N CYS A 397 17.59 16.89 4.13
CA CYS A 397 18.55 16.71 3.06
C CYS A 397 17.84 16.47 1.72
N LEU A 398 18.42 16.95 0.63
CA LEU A 398 17.91 16.75 -0.73
C LEU A 398 18.33 15.39 -1.27
N THR A 399 17.40 14.63 -1.81
CA THR A 399 17.71 13.38 -2.52
C THR A 399 18.43 13.70 -3.83
N PRO A 400 19.63 13.16 -4.09
CA PRO A 400 20.32 13.38 -5.36
C PRO A 400 19.50 12.85 -6.55
N LEU A 401 19.35 13.66 -7.59
CA LEU A 401 18.83 13.19 -8.86
C LEU A 401 19.89 12.29 -9.55
N PRO A 402 19.50 11.16 -10.15
CA PRO A 402 20.43 10.33 -10.92
C PRO A 402 21.17 11.16 -11.97
N GLU A 403 22.48 10.92 -12.11
CA GLU A 403 23.30 11.67 -13.05
C GLU A 403 22.95 11.34 -14.51
N VAL A 404 23.21 12.31 -15.38
CA VAL A 404 22.93 12.27 -16.83
C VAL A 404 24.12 12.88 -17.58
N SER A 405 24.36 12.44 -18.81
CA SER A 405 25.46 12.95 -19.64
C SER A 405 25.11 14.27 -20.31
N ASP A 406 23.90 14.37 -20.86
CA ASP A 406 23.42 15.55 -21.61
C ASP A 406 22.47 16.42 -20.78
N ILE A 407 22.38 17.71 -21.09
CA ILE A 407 21.45 18.65 -20.44
C ILE A 407 20.00 18.41 -20.85
N LYS A 408 19.74 17.74 -21.98
CA LYS A 408 18.41 17.41 -22.50
C LYS A 408 17.86 16.09 -21.95
N GLU A 409 18.72 15.27 -21.34
CA GLU A 409 18.31 14.01 -20.73
C GLU A 409 17.52 14.24 -19.43
N THR A 410 16.63 13.30 -19.10
CA THR A 410 15.86 13.34 -17.85
C THR A 410 16.51 12.41 -16.83
N SER A 411 16.67 12.90 -15.59
CA SER A 411 17.32 12.13 -14.53
C SER A 411 16.58 10.81 -14.22
N GLY A 412 17.33 9.71 -14.30
CA GLY A 412 16.81 8.36 -14.11
C GLY A 412 15.89 7.89 -15.23
N GLY A 413 16.01 8.49 -16.41
CA GLY A 413 15.43 8.05 -17.68
C GLY A 413 14.04 8.63 -17.96
N GLN A 414 13.76 8.81 -19.26
CA GLN A 414 12.45 9.24 -19.74
C GLN A 414 11.48 8.06 -19.75
N VAL A 415 10.30 8.24 -19.14
CA VAL A 415 9.20 7.27 -19.22
C VAL A 415 8.39 7.53 -20.50
N ALA A 416 7.82 6.47 -21.07
CA ALA A 416 6.87 6.61 -22.18
C ALA A 416 5.60 7.34 -21.70
N LYS A 417 4.86 7.93 -22.65
CA LYS A 417 3.56 8.54 -22.40
C LYS A 417 2.49 7.46 -22.22
N TRP A 418 1.39 7.80 -21.55
CA TRP A 418 0.24 6.92 -21.45
C TRP A 418 -0.49 6.85 -22.81
N PRO A 419 -0.95 5.67 -23.27
CA PRO A 419 -0.99 4.37 -22.58
C PRO A 419 0.24 3.46 -22.74
N GLU A 420 1.19 3.79 -23.63
CA GLU A 420 2.37 2.95 -23.92
C GLU A 420 3.21 2.66 -22.66
N ARG A 421 3.24 3.63 -21.74
CA ARG A 421 3.89 3.55 -20.42
C ARG A 421 3.58 2.28 -19.65
N LEU A 422 2.37 1.71 -19.78
CA LEU A 422 1.94 0.55 -19.01
C LEU A 422 2.79 -0.70 -19.26
N THR A 423 3.29 -0.85 -20.49
CA THR A 423 3.98 -2.07 -20.94
C THR A 423 5.39 -1.81 -21.46
N ALA A 424 5.78 -0.55 -21.64
CA ALA A 424 7.17 -0.20 -21.90
C ALA A 424 8.08 -0.60 -20.73
N VAL A 425 9.26 -1.14 -21.03
CA VAL A 425 10.24 -1.53 -20.00
C VAL A 425 10.69 -0.27 -19.23
N PRO A 426 10.47 -0.23 -17.91
CA PRO A 426 10.82 0.93 -17.08
C PRO A 426 12.32 1.29 -17.12
N PRO A 427 12.69 2.58 -17.18
CA PRO A 427 14.09 3.01 -17.20
C PRO A 427 14.93 2.47 -16.05
N ARG A 428 14.35 2.29 -14.85
CA ARG A 428 15.09 1.73 -13.70
C ARG A 428 15.51 0.27 -13.90
N ILE A 429 14.76 -0.49 -14.70
CA ILE A 429 15.13 -1.86 -15.10
C ILE A 429 16.23 -1.80 -16.15
N LEU A 430 16.10 -0.90 -17.14
CA LEU A 430 17.11 -0.74 -18.20
C LEU A 430 18.47 -0.27 -17.64
N SER A 431 18.48 0.54 -16.58
CA SER A 431 19.71 0.98 -15.92
C SER A 431 20.31 -0.06 -14.97
N GLY A 432 19.66 -1.22 -14.77
CA GLY A 432 20.09 -2.24 -13.83
C GLY A 432 19.95 -1.85 -12.35
N SER A 433 19.11 -0.86 -12.03
CA SER A 433 18.95 -0.39 -10.64
C SER A 433 18.02 -1.27 -9.78
N VAL A 434 17.23 -2.14 -10.43
CA VAL A 434 16.36 -3.11 -9.76
C VAL A 434 17.03 -4.48 -9.80
N ASN A 435 17.67 -4.86 -8.69
CA ASN A 435 18.40 -6.12 -8.58
C ASN A 435 17.49 -7.33 -8.88
N GLY A 436 17.96 -8.25 -9.72
CA GLY A 436 17.23 -9.48 -10.05
C GLY A 436 16.09 -9.30 -11.07
N VAL A 437 15.90 -8.12 -11.64
CA VAL A 437 14.86 -7.87 -12.67
C VAL A 437 15.52 -7.43 -13.98
N THR A 438 15.23 -8.15 -15.07
CA THR A 438 15.70 -7.83 -16.43
C THR A 438 14.54 -7.36 -17.30
N ALA A 439 14.86 -6.73 -18.44
CA ALA A 439 13.86 -6.32 -19.45
C ALA A 439 13.02 -7.52 -19.93
N GLU A 440 13.69 -8.61 -20.30
CA GLU A 440 13.02 -9.87 -20.71
C GLU A 440 12.16 -10.44 -19.58
N GLY A 441 12.65 -10.41 -18.33
CA GLY A 441 11.88 -10.85 -17.16
C GLY A 441 10.61 -10.04 -16.94
N PHE A 442 10.68 -8.72 -17.12
CA PHE A 442 9.53 -7.83 -17.04
C PHE A 442 8.48 -8.12 -18.13
N GLU A 443 8.91 -8.34 -19.38
CA GLU A 443 8.01 -8.69 -20.48
C GLU A 443 7.34 -10.04 -20.25
N LYS A 444 8.12 -11.07 -19.87
CA LYS A 444 7.59 -12.39 -19.51
C LYS A 444 6.60 -12.31 -18.35
N ASN A 445 6.90 -11.53 -17.31
CA ASN A 445 6.00 -11.33 -16.19
C ASN A 445 4.69 -10.65 -16.63
N THR A 446 4.76 -9.65 -17.49
CA THR A 446 3.57 -8.99 -18.05
C THR A 446 2.70 -9.97 -18.84
N GLN A 447 3.30 -10.84 -19.67
CA GLN A 447 2.54 -11.85 -20.43
C GLN A 447 1.96 -12.95 -19.53
N LEU A 448 2.73 -13.39 -18.53
CA LEU A 448 2.27 -14.37 -17.55
C LEU A 448 1.01 -13.88 -16.82
N TRP A 449 1.02 -12.63 -16.35
CA TRP A 449 -0.14 -12.08 -15.63
C TRP A 449 -1.36 -11.86 -16.51
N LYS A 450 -1.18 -11.53 -17.80
CA LYS A 450 -2.29 -11.55 -18.76
C LYS A 450 -2.94 -12.94 -18.82
N LYS A 451 -2.13 -14.00 -18.95
CA LYS A 451 -2.64 -15.39 -18.95
C LYS A 451 -3.33 -15.74 -17.62
N ARG A 452 -2.71 -15.40 -16.48
CA ARG A 452 -3.26 -15.69 -15.14
C ARG A 452 -4.59 -15.01 -14.91
N VAL A 453 -4.70 -13.71 -15.22
CA VAL A 453 -5.97 -12.97 -15.08
C VAL A 453 -7.05 -13.53 -16.01
N SER A 454 -6.71 -13.91 -17.25
CA SER A 454 -7.66 -14.60 -18.12
C SER A 454 -8.15 -15.93 -17.53
N HIS A 455 -7.26 -16.71 -16.90
CA HIS A 455 -7.64 -17.93 -16.19
C HIS A 455 -8.51 -17.63 -14.96
N TYR A 456 -8.15 -16.63 -14.15
CA TYR A 456 -8.97 -16.23 -13.00
C TYR A 456 -10.39 -15.87 -13.43
N LYS A 457 -10.55 -15.10 -14.50
CA LYS A 457 -11.87 -14.76 -15.06
C LYS A 457 -12.63 -15.99 -15.62
N SER A 458 -11.94 -17.04 -16.06
CA SER A 458 -12.62 -18.26 -16.53
C SER A 458 -13.12 -19.14 -15.37
N VAL A 459 -12.42 -19.12 -14.23
CA VAL A 459 -12.80 -19.92 -13.06
C VAL A 459 -13.63 -19.15 -12.05
N ASP A 460 -13.60 -17.81 -12.04
CA ASP A 460 -14.41 -16.92 -11.21
C ASP A 460 -15.24 -15.95 -12.07
N TYR A 461 -16.52 -16.27 -12.24
CA TYR A 461 -17.44 -15.47 -13.05
C TYR A 461 -17.66 -14.05 -12.47
N GLN A 462 -17.44 -13.85 -11.16
CA GLN A 462 -17.63 -12.54 -10.52
C GLN A 462 -16.53 -11.56 -10.93
N LEU A 463 -15.27 -11.98 -10.95
CA LEU A 463 -14.17 -11.18 -11.50
C LEU A 463 -14.31 -10.92 -13.01
N ALA A 464 -14.96 -11.83 -13.75
CA ALA A 464 -15.25 -11.64 -15.17
C ALA A 464 -16.37 -10.62 -15.44
N GLU A 465 -17.25 -10.36 -14.46
CA GLU A 465 -18.35 -9.41 -14.61
C GLU A 465 -17.84 -7.97 -14.57
N LYS A 466 -17.81 -7.31 -15.73
CA LYS A 466 -17.33 -5.93 -15.86
C LYS A 466 -18.15 -4.98 -14.98
N GLY A 467 -17.47 -4.22 -14.12
CA GLY A 467 -18.07 -3.24 -13.22
C GLY A 467 -18.70 -3.81 -11.95
N ARG A 468 -18.60 -5.13 -11.71
CA ARG A 468 -18.98 -5.76 -10.44
C ARG A 468 -18.09 -5.31 -9.28
N TYR A 469 -16.80 -5.13 -9.56
CA TYR A 469 -15.80 -4.66 -8.61
C TYR A 469 -15.21 -3.33 -9.08
N ARG A 470 -14.69 -2.55 -8.12
CA ARG A 470 -14.07 -1.26 -8.37
C ARG A 470 -12.74 -1.11 -7.63
N ASN A 471 -12.73 -1.38 -6.33
CA ASN A 471 -11.57 -1.22 -5.45
C ASN A 471 -10.86 -2.57 -5.29
N LEU A 472 -9.71 -2.73 -5.94
CA LEU A 472 -8.91 -3.95 -5.87
C LEU A 472 -7.63 -3.71 -5.05
N LEU A 473 -7.23 -4.72 -4.29
CA LEU A 473 -5.96 -4.77 -3.58
C LEU A 473 -5.13 -5.94 -4.10
N ASP A 474 -3.90 -5.68 -4.52
CA ASP A 474 -2.93 -6.72 -4.82
C ASP A 474 -1.88 -6.75 -3.72
N MET A 475 -1.93 -7.77 -2.86
CA MET A 475 -1.17 -7.83 -1.63
C MET A 475 0.33 -8.08 -1.85
N ASN A 476 0.71 -8.61 -3.02
CA ASN A 476 2.09 -8.85 -3.40
C ASN A 476 2.27 -8.62 -4.89
N ALA A 477 2.27 -7.34 -5.27
CA ALA A 477 2.16 -6.94 -6.67
C ALA A 477 3.44 -7.12 -7.48
N TYR A 478 4.59 -7.27 -6.83
CA TYR A 478 5.91 -7.36 -7.47
C TYR A 478 6.11 -6.24 -8.52
N LEU A 479 5.90 -6.51 -9.81
CA LEU A 479 6.05 -5.52 -10.91
C LEU A 479 4.73 -4.87 -11.37
N GLY A 480 3.62 -5.07 -10.65
CA GLY A 480 2.30 -4.49 -10.93
C GLY A 480 1.59 -5.08 -12.14
N SER A 481 1.99 -6.27 -12.58
CA SER A 481 1.48 -6.88 -13.81
C SER A 481 0.04 -7.40 -13.69
N PHE A 482 -0.43 -7.75 -12.49
CA PHE A 482 -1.84 -8.06 -12.22
C PHE A 482 -2.72 -6.85 -12.55
N ALA A 483 -2.39 -5.67 -11.99
CA ALA A 483 -3.09 -4.42 -12.31
C ALA A 483 -2.97 -4.04 -13.79
N ALA A 484 -1.81 -4.26 -14.41
CA ALA A 484 -1.63 -4.00 -15.84
C ALA A 484 -2.53 -4.89 -16.72
N ALA A 485 -2.80 -6.13 -16.31
CA ALA A 485 -3.70 -7.04 -17.01
C ALA A 485 -5.19 -6.69 -16.83
N LEU A 486 -5.53 -5.81 -15.88
CA LEU A 486 -6.88 -5.35 -15.58
C LEU A 486 -7.15 -3.91 -16.04
N VAL A 487 -6.23 -3.29 -16.79
CA VAL A 487 -6.33 -1.86 -17.17
C VAL A 487 -7.62 -1.51 -17.94
N ASP A 488 -8.17 -2.45 -18.70
CA ASP A 488 -9.38 -2.25 -19.52
C ASP A 488 -10.70 -2.43 -18.74
N ASP A 489 -10.61 -2.90 -17.49
CA ASP A 489 -11.73 -2.98 -16.56
C ASP A 489 -11.86 -1.65 -15.81
N PRO A 490 -13.10 -1.27 -15.39
CA PRO A 490 -13.33 -0.03 -14.66
C PRO A 490 -12.90 -0.14 -13.19
N VAL A 491 -11.72 -0.68 -12.93
CA VAL A 491 -11.15 -0.91 -11.59
C VAL A 491 -9.97 0.03 -11.34
N TRP A 492 -9.60 0.18 -10.08
CA TRP A 492 -8.25 0.61 -9.71
C TRP A 492 -7.67 -0.44 -8.77
N VAL A 493 -6.36 -0.65 -8.86
CA VAL A 493 -5.65 -1.63 -8.04
C VAL A 493 -4.64 -0.89 -7.18
N LEU A 494 -4.72 -1.05 -5.87
CA LEU A 494 -3.62 -0.71 -4.99
C LEU A 494 -2.58 -1.82 -5.04
N ASN A 495 -1.45 -1.55 -5.68
CA ASN A 495 -0.37 -2.52 -5.81
C ASN A 495 0.52 -2.45 -4.57
N VAL A 496 0.47 -3.47 -3.71
CA VAL A 496 1.31 -3.51 -2.50
C VAL A 496 2.62 -4.22 -2.81
N VAL A 497 3.73 -3.61 -2.37
CA VAL A 497 5.02 -4.28 -2.30
C VAL A 497 5.31 -4.58 -0.82
N PRO A 498 5.27 -5.86 -0.41
CA PRO A 498 5.59 -6.24 0.95
C PRO A 498 7.02 -5.81 1.32
N VAL A 499 7.19 -5.22 2.51
CA VAL A 499 8.51 -4.81 3.00
C VAL A 499 9.45 -5.99 3.28
N GLU A 500 8.87 -7.17 3.48
CA GLU A 500 9.59 -8.43 3.71
C GLU A 500 10.05 -9.10 2.41
N ALA A 501 9.65 -8.58 1.25
CA ALA A 501 10.03 -9.14 -0.04
C ALA A 501 11.54 -8.96 -0.29
N GLY A 502 12.23 -10.03 -0.68
CA GLY A 502 13.68 -10.01 -0.92
C GLY A 502 14.14 -9.22 -2.15
N VAL A 503 13.20 -8.81 -3.02
CA VAL A 503 13.50 -7.96 -4.19
C VAL A 503 13.14 -6.52 -3.85
N ASN A 504 14.17 -5.73 -3.56
CA ASN A 504 14.00 -4.31 -3.22
C ASN A 504 13.55 -3.49 -4.45
N ASN A 505 12.84 -2.39 -4.19
CA ASN A 505 12.58 -1.28 -5.13
C ASN A 505 11.74 -1.62 -6.37
N THR A 506 10.91 -2.68 -6.30
CA THR A 506 9.91 -2.99 -7.33
C THR A 506 8.73 -2.01 -7.33
N LEU A 507 8.45 -1.33 -6.22
CA LEU A 507 7.37 -0.34 -6.16
C LEU A 507 7.60 0.83 -7.12
N GLY A 508 8.84 1.26 -7.31
CA GLY A 508 9.11 2.31 -8.28
C GLY A 508 8.98 1.83 -9.74
N VAL A 509 9.07 0.52 -10.01
CA VAL A 509 8.72 -0.07 -11.31
C VAL A 509 7.22 0.13 -11.56
N ILE A 510 6.38 -0.20 -10.58
CA ILE A 510 4.92 -0.01 -10.65
C ILE A 510 4.58 1.43 -11.01
N TYR A 511 5.20 2.41 -10.34
CA TYR A 511 5.00 3.82 -10.66
C TYR A 511 5.53 4.20 -12.04
N GLU A 512 6.67 3.66 -12.49
CA GLU A 512 7.18 3.91 -13.85
C GLU A 512 6.26 3.36 -14.94
N ARG A 513 5.47 2.31 -14.65
CA ARG A 513 4.37 1.84 -15.53
C ARG A 513 3.14 2.77 -15.54
N GLY A 514 3.09 3.76 -14.65
CA GLY A 514 1.92 4.64 -14.52
C GLY A 514 0.78 4.02 -13.69
N LEU A 515 1.13 3.12 -12.76
CA LEU A 515 0.22 2.54 -11.77
C LEU A 515 0.52 3.15 -10.39
N ILE A 516 -0.34 2.89 -9.40
CA ILE A 516 -0.18 3.34 -8.01
C ILE A 516 0.03 2.15 -7.07
N GLY A 517 0.70 2.39 -5.95
CA GLY A 517 0.98 1.36 -4.97
C GLY A 517 1.53 1.91 -3.66
N THR A 518 1.77 1.02 -2.70
CA THR A 518 2.36 1.37 -1.40
C THR A 518 3.23 0.24 -0.88
N TYR A 519 4.16 0.56 0.01
CA TYR A 519 4.74 -0.46 0.88
C TYR A 519 3.76 -0.82 2.00
N GLN A 520 3.81 -2.07 2.47
CA GLN A 520 3.05 -2.54 3.63
C GLN A 520 3.78 -3.73 4.28
N ASN A 521 3.66 -3.85 5.60
CA ASN A 521 3.95 -5.09 6.31
C ASN A 521 2.63 -5.80 6.65
N TRP A 522 2.39 -7.01 6.11
CA TRP A 522 1.16 -7.75 6.40
C TRP A 522 1.08 -8.33 7.82
N CYS A 523 2.16 -8.24 8.61
CA CYS A 523 2.10 -8.49 10.05
C CYS A 523 1.47 -7.34 10.85
N GLU A 524 1.12 -6.24 10.18
CA GLU A 524 0.46 -5.10 10.80
C GLU A 524 -0.77 -4.68 9.98
N ALA A 525 -1.79 -4.15 10.64
CA ALA A 525 -3.03 -3.72 9.97
C ALA A 525 -2.77 -2.58 8.98
N MET A 526 -3.41 -2.55 7.82
CA MET A 526 -3.23 -1.51 6.80
C MET A 526 -3.84 -0.16 7.23
N SER A 527 -3.23 0.95 6.80
CA SER A 527 -3.74 2.31 7.03
C SER A 527 -4.95 2.64 6.13
N THR A 528 -6.03 1.88 6.30
CA THR A 528 -7.31 2.04 5.58
C THR A 528 -8.50 1.71 6.48
N TYR A 529 -9.70 2.15 6.08
CA TYR A 529 -10.95 1.83 6.76
C TYR A 529 -11.37 0.37 6.52
N PRO A 530 -12.15 -0.25 7.42
CA PRO A 530 -12.79 -1.52 7.11
C PRO A 530 -13.66 -1.45 5.85
N ARG A 531 -13.85 -2.58 5.15
CA ARG A 531 -14.73 -2.70 3.97
C ARG A 531 -14.35 -1.72 2.84
N THR A 532 -13.06 -1.59 2.58
CA THR A 532 -12.50 -0.73 1.54
C THR A 532 -12.49 -1.40 0.17
N TYR A 533 -12.09 -2.68 0.11
CA TYR A 533 -11.83 -3.37 -1.15
C TYR A 533 -12.97 -4.31 -1.49
N ASP A 534 -13.34 -4.35 -2.77
CA ASP A 534 -14.31 -5.31 -3.30
C ASP A 534 -13.64 -6.65 -3.62
N PHE A 535 -12.34 -6.61 -3.95
CA PHE A 535 -11.58 -7.79 -4.32
C PHE A 535 -10.13 -7.72 -3.83
N ILE A 536 -9.63 -8.81 -3.24
CA ILE A 536 -8.25 -8.94 -2.76
C ILE A 536 -7.55 -10.07 -3.52
N HIS A 537 -6.39 -9.76 -4.09
CA HIS A 537 -5.50 -10.72 -4.70
C HIS A 537 -4.27 -10.94 -3.82
N ALA A 538 -3.90 -12.19 -3.58
CA ALA A 538 -2.74 -12.58 -2.78
C ALA A 538 -1.94 -13.67 -3.50
N ASP A 539 -0.84 -13.28 -4.15
CA ASP A 539 0.11 -14.23 -4.76
C ASP A 539 1.29 -14.49 -3.81
N SER A 540 1.43 -15.74 -3.37
CA SER A 540 2.51 -16.22 -2.50
C SER A 540 2.68 -15.44 -1.18
N VAL A 541 1.62 -14.77 -0.72
CA VAL A 541 1.66 -13.93 0.50
C VAL A 541 1.89 -14.78 1.74
N PHE A 542 1.22 -15.92 1.85
CA PHE A 542 1.31 -16.76 3.05
C PHE A 542 2.64 -17.51 3.10
N THR A 543 3.18 -17.91 1.94
CA THR A 543 4.57 -18.37 1.86
C THR A 543 5.57 -17.27 2.25
N LEU A 544 5.40 -16.04 1.77
CA LEU A 544 6.30 -14.92 2.08
C LEU A 544 6.35 -14.59 3.58
N TYR A 545 5.21 -14.67 4.24
CA TYR A 545 5.04 -14.35 5.66
C TYR A 545 5.10 -15.55 6.59
N LYS A 546 5.37 -16.74 6.05
CA LYS A 546 5.56 -17.96 6.85
C LYS A 546 6.63 -17.71 7.92
N ASP A 547 6.31 -18.11 9.15
CA ASP A 547 7.16 -17.96 10.33
C ASP A 547 7.49 -16.50 10.76
N ARG A 548 6.88 -15.48 10.13
CA ARG A 548 7.05 -14.06 10.51
C ARG A 548 5.92 -13.55 11.42
N CYS A 549 4.68 -13.89 11.06
CA CYS A 549 3.47 -13.62 11.83
C CYS A 549 2.41 -14.69 11.57
N ALA A 550 1.34 -14.69 12.37
CA ALA A 550 0.32 -15.71 12.27
C ALA A 550 -0.54 -15.51 11.01
N MET A 551 -0.84 -16.59 10.29
CA MET A 551 -1.69 -16.53 9.09
C MET A 551 -3.09 -15.98 9.41
N GLU A 552 -3.60 -16.29 10.61
CA GLU A 552 -4.85 -15.76 11.14
C GLU A 552 -4.86 -14.23 11.25
N ASP A 553 -3.73 -13.59 11.57
CA ASP A 553 -3.65 -12.12 11.65
C ASP A 553 -3.79 -11.49 10.27
N ILE A 554 -3.13 -12.08 9.26
CA ILE A 554 -3.24 -11.64 7.86
C ILE A 554 -4.67 -11.82 7.37
N LEU A 555 -5.30 -12.97 7.64
CA LEU A 555 -6.67 -13.27 7.20
C LEU A 555 -7.72 -12.42 7.92
N LEU A 556 -7.54 -12.09 9.19
CA LEU A 556 -8.39 -11.14 9.91
C LEU A 556 -8.25 -9.71 9.36
N GLU A 557 -7.04 -9.31 8.98
CA GLU A 557 -6.84 -8.02 8.31
C GLU A 557 -7.49 -8.00 6.92
N MET A 558 -7.38 -9.08 6.15
CA MET A 558 -8.11 -9.25 4.89
C MET A 558 -9.62 -9.17 5.12
N ASP A 559 -10.16 -9.83 6.15
CA ASP A 559 -11.58 -9.74 6.51
C ASP A 559 -11.99 -8.32 6.86
N ARG A 560 -11.21 -7.61 7.67
CA ARG A 560 -11.51 -6.23 8.05
C ARG A 560 -11.64 -5.32 6.83
N ILE A 561 -10.69 -5.39 5.89
CA ILE A 561 -10.63 -4.46 4.74
C ILE A 561 -11.47 -4.90 3.55
N LEU A 562 -11.91 -6.16 3.49
CA LEU A 562 -12.80 -6.69 2.45
C LEU A 562 -14.26 -6.32 2.73
N ARG A 563 -14.97 -5.89 1.69
CA ARG A 563 -16.41 -5.60 1.77
C ARG A 563 -17.24 -6.87 1.97
N PRO A 564 -18.41 -6.77 2.61
CA PRO A 564 -19.42 -7.84 2.54
C PRO A 564 -19.67 -8.22 1.08
N GLN A 565 -19.72 -9.52 0.78
CA GLN A 565 -19.83 -10.04 -0.60
C GLN A 565 -18.66 -9.69 -1.54
N GLY A 566 -17.53 -9.25 -0.98
CA GLY A 566 -16.27 -9.13 -1.69
C GLY A 566 -15.60 -10.48 -1.86
N SER A 567 -14.74 -10.59 -2.87
CA SER A 567 -14.08 -11.85 -3.22
C SER A 567 -12.56 -11.78 -3.06
N VAL A 568 -11.95 -12.94 -2.90
CA VAL A 568 -10.51 -13.10 -2.72
C VAL A 568 -10.01 -14.20 -3.63
N ILE A 569 -8.86 -13.96 -4.27
CA ILE A 569 -8.07 -15.00 -4.91
C ILE A 569 -6.73 -15.09 -4.20
N ILE A 570 -6.46 -16.27 -3.61
CA ILE A 570 -5.19 -16.60 -2.96
C ILE A 570 -4.51 -17.67 -3.79
N ARG A 571 -3.31 -17.38 -4.28
CA ARG A 571 -2.48 -18.29 -5.05
C ARG A 571 -1.24 -18.61 -4.22
N ASP A 572 -1.05 -19.87 -3.87
CA ASP A 572 0.09 -20.32 -3.06
C ASP A 572 0.30 -21.84 -3.23
N ASP A 573 1.32 -22.41 -2.59
CA ASP A 573 1.51 -23.86 -2.54
C ASP A 573 0.32 -24.54 -1.85
N VAL A 574 -0.10 -25.70 -2.36
CA VAL A 574 -1.28 -26.44 -1.88
C VAL A 574 -1.29 -26.67 -0.37
N ASP A 575 -0.14 -26.96 0.25
CA ASP A 575 -0.10 -27.25 1.69
C ASP A 575 -0.43 -25.99 2.50
N ILE A 576 0.05 -24.83 2.06
CA ILE A 576 -0.27 -23.53 2.65
C ILE A 576 -1.75 -23.18 2.44
N LEU A 577 -2.30 -23.47 1.25
CA LEU A 577 -3.70 -23.19 0.96
C LEU A 577 -4.67 -24.07 1.77
N LEU A 578 -4.28 -25.27 2.17
CA LEU A 578 -5.07 -26.11 3.08
C LEU A 578 -5.17 -25.48 4.47
N ASP A 579 -4.06 -24.94 5.00
CA ASP A 579 -4.05 -24.21 6.28
C ASP A 579 -4.87 -22.92 6.19
N VAL A 580 -4.67 -22.14 5.12
CA VAL A 580 -5.46 -20.92 4.84
C VAL A 580 -6.94 -21.24 4.75
N LYS A 581 -7.32 -22.30 4.04
CA LYS A 581 -8.72 -22.73 3.91
C LYS A 581 -9.34 -23.04 5.29
N SER A 582 -8.62 -23.72 6.18
CA SER A 582 -9.12 -24.01 7.53
C SER A 582 -9.47 -22.75 8.32
N ILE A 583 -8.72 -21.66 8.15
CA ILE A 583 -8.97 -20.37 8.81
C ILE A 583 -10.09 -19.61 8.10
N VAL A 584 -10.10 -19.61 6.76
CA VAL A 584 -11.14 -18.98 5.93
C VAL A 584 -12.52 -19.58 6.22
N ASP A 585 -12.62 -20.89 6.41
CA ASP A 585 -13.87 -21.55 6.82
C ASP A 585 -14.30 -21.07 8.23
N GLY A 586 -13.34 -20.83 9.12
CA GLY A 586 -13.54 -20.22 10.44
C GLY A 586 -13.99 -18.75 10.44
N LEU A 587 -13.69 -18.02 9.37
CA LEU A 587 -14.19 -16.66 9.10
C LEU A 587 -15.61 -16.66 8.50
N GLU A 588 -16.17 -17.84 8.21
CA GLU A 588 -17.45 -18.05 7.52
C GLU A 588 -17.45 -17.47 6.10
N TRP A 589 -16.33 -17.59 5.39
CA TRP A 589 -16.28 -17.30 3.95
C TRP A 589 -16.66 -18.54 3.15
N GLU A 590 -17.32 -18.36 2.02
CA GLU A 590 -17.52 -19.44 1.07
C GLU A 590 -16.25 -19.61 0.25
N SER A 591 -15.64 -20.80 0.24
CA SER A 591 -14.35 -21.01 -0.40
C SER A 591 -14.29 -22.29 -1.25
N ARG A 592 -13.53 -22.24 -2.34
CA ARG A 592 -13.24 -23.39 -3.21
C ARG A 592 -11.84 -23.32 -3.78
N MET A 593 -11.20 -24.47 -3.96
CA MET A 593 -9.91 -24.55 -4.65
C MET A 593 -10.08 -24.89 -6.12
N THR A 594 -9.16 -24.37 -6.93
CA THR A 594 -9.07 -24.63 -8.37
C THR A 594 -7.62 -24.84 -8.79
N ASP A 595 -7.44 -25.47 -9.94
CA ASP A 595 -6.12 -25.80 -10.47
C ASP A 595 -5.41 -24.61 -11.13
N HIS A 596 -4.08 -24.68 -11.13
CA HIS A 596 -3.18 -23.81 -11.87
C HIS A 596 -3.52 -23.78 -13.38
N GLU A 597 -3.32 -22.64 -14.04
CA GLU A 597 -3.56 -22.41 -15.48
C GLU A 597 -2.67 -23.21 -16.46
N GLY A 598 -1.92 -24.19 -15.96
CA GLY A 598 -0.87 -24.91 -16.68
C GLY A 598 -1.07 -26.41 -16.61
N SER A 599 -1.30 -26.93 -15.41
CA SER A 599 -1.64 -28.34 -15.19
C SER A 599 -2.21 -28.55 -13.79
N PRO A 600 -3.19 -29.48 -13.63
CA PRO A 600 -3.64 -29.96 -12.33
C PRO A 600 -2.54 -30.59 -11.46
N HIS A 601 -1.39 -30.96 -12.04
CA HIS A 601 -0.27 -31.54 -11.29
C HIS A 601 0.68 -30.48 -10.69
N VAL A 602 0.49 -29.20 -11.00
CA VAL A 602 1.25 -28.12 -10.36
C VAL A 602 0.80 -27.99 -8.91
N ARG A 603 1.76 -27.92 -7.98
CA ARG A 603 1.51 -27.78 -6.54
C ARG A 603 0.95 -26.42 -6.15
N GLU A 604 1.32 -25.37 -6.85
CA GLU A 604 0.68 -24.07 -6.72
C GLU A 604 -0.79 -24.19 -7.13
N LYS A 605 -1.71 -23.82 -6.25
CA LYS A 605 -3.16 -23.84 -6.48
C LYS A 605 -3.76 -22.46 -6.30
N ILE A 606 -5.05 -22.35 -6.56
CA ILE A 606 -5.80 -21.10 -6.46
C ILE A 606 -7.00 -21.35 -5.55
N LEU A 607 -7.02 -20.72 -4.38
CA LEU A 607 -8.18 -20.65 -3.50
C LEU A 607 -8.99 -19.40 -3.85
N ILE A 608 -10.25 -19.61 -4.20
CA ILE A 608 -11.22 -18.54 -4.48
C ILE A 608 -12.19 -18.52 -3.30
N ALA A 609 -12.38 -17.37 -2.69
CA ALA A 609 -13.29 -17.22 -1.56
C ALA A 609 -14.14 -15.95 -1.67
N THR A 610 -15.34 -15.98 -1.08
CA THR A 610 -16.25 -14.84 -1.02
C THR A 610 -16.71 -14.65 0.41
N LYS A 611 -16.54 -13.43 0.92
CA LYS A 611 -16.99 -13.04 2.26
C LYS A 611 -18.50 -12.98 2.31
N GLN A 612 -19.12 -13.67 3.25
CA GLN A 612 -20.57 -13.67 3.40
C GLN A 612 -21.11 -12.29 3.84
N TYR A 613 -22.35 -12.01 3.47
CA TYR A 613 -23.02 -10.78 3.87
C TYR A 613 -23.46 -10.89 5.34
N TRP A 614 -23.03 -9.94 6.17
CA TRP A 614 -23.52 -9.79 7.54
C TRP A 614 -23.28 -8.35 8.02
N THR A 615 -24.14 -7.88 8.94
CA THR A 615 -24.07 -6.53 9.50
C THR A 615 -24.29 -6.55 11.01
N SER A 616 -23.90 -5.46 11.68
CA SER A 616 -24.30 -5.21 13.07
C SER A 616 -25.82 -5.25 13.21
N PRO A 617 -26.35 -5.63 14.39
CA PRO A 617 -27.77 -5.49 14.70
C PRO A 617 -28.20 -4.01 14.71
N PRO A 618 -29.51 -3.73 14.65
CA PRO A 618 -30.03 -2.37 14.75
C PRO A 618 -29.48 -1.65 16.00
N PRO A 619 -29.14 -0.34 15.92
CA PRO A 619 -28.80 0.44 17.10
C PRO A 619 -29.93 0.36 18.13
N SER A 620 -29.61 0.10 19.40
CA SER A 620 -30.62 0.16 20.47
C SER A 620 -31.15 1.59 20.59
N ALA A 621 -32.47 1.78 20.69
CA ALA A 621 -33.15 3.09 20.72
C ALA A 621 -32.67 4.08 21.81
N ALA A 622 -31.81 3.66 22.73
CA ALA A 622 -31.19 4.50 23.75
C ALA A 622 -29.93 5.27 23.27
N ALA A 623 -29.34 4.92 22.12
CA ALA A 623 -28.10 5.53 21.64
C ALA A 623 -28.30 6.88 20.92
N ASP A 624 -29.48 7.11 20.34
CA ASP A 624 -29.79 8.36 19.61
C ASP A 624 -29.98 9.58 20.53
N GLN A 625 -29.99 9.41 21.86
CA GLN A 625 -30.14 10.52 22.81
C GLN A 625 -28.82 11.03 23.41
N LEU A 626 -27.66 10.44 23.06
CA LEU A 626 -26.36 10.76 23.69
C LEU A 626 -25.32 11.40 22.76
N GLN A 627 -25.67 11.72 21.51
CA GLN A 627 -24.76 12.38 20.55
C GLN A 627 -25.02 13.87 20.31
N ASP A 628 -25.90 14.51 21.09
CA ASP A 628 -26.07 15.98 21.08
C ASP A 628 -25.67 16.61 22.44
N PRO A 629 -24.37 16.80 22.74
CA PRO A 629 -23.95 17.85 23.64
C PRO A 629 -23.58 19.06 22.79
N ILE A 630 -24.47 20.05 22.77
CA ILE A 630 -24.28 21.50 22.60
C ILE A 630 -25.49 22.03 21.81
N LYS A 631 -26.60 22.13 22.53
CA LYS A 631 -27.53 23.24 22.35
C LYS A 631 -27.78 23.88 23.71
N THR A 632 -27.75 25.21 23.67
CA THR A 632 -28.21 26.21 24.65
C THR A 632 -27.23 26.76 25.70
N ALA A 633 -26.93 28.05 25.45
CA ALA A 633 -26.81 29.20 26.37
C ALA A 633 -25.51 29.31 27.20
N SER A 634 -24.72 30.40 27.12
CA SER A 634 -24.95 31.78 26.69
C SER A 634 -23.66 32.41 26.16
#